data_AF-A0A1G4KG75-F1
#
_entry.id   AF-A0A1G4KG75-F1
#
_cell.length_a   1.000
_cell.length_b   1.000
_cell.length_c   1.000
_cell.angle_alpha   90.00
_cell.angle_beta   90.00
_cell.angle_gamma   90.00
#
_symmetry.space_group_name_H-M   'P 1'
#
loop_
_entity.id
_entity.type
_entity.pdbx_description
1 polymer ?
#
loop_
_entity_poly.entity_id
_entity_poly.type
_entity_poly.pdbx_seq_one_letter_code
_entity_poly.pdbx_strand_id
1 'polypeptide(L)'
;MAEKKSLRNANPNQATEMALARRVFSTFTISLKAHGGSLKTAYRDIIGNEYKFLEKQHRSIKELTPYEFSREVLENLSHGHLASSNSAALHNRIIENLAEFDFSVACLHAKELSKLKEKLSDKSLIRLIQGNSGRVESSWSLFEKNLPELRASDDVLRAVLQKVVYFDACDVEDRKDSMTVVDVARALYILGQIRDTKKIAENTLLKILYECLRKNLSAAIPFVISKCQKVPRPPQDMELSSFQLVKMFENRTSDLLETDERLFLSFWATIARNEFIAMSGAEKKASQDLQCQLHPLDRNLREKIELNFDSFDARQAFNSTIRMIREARKDDSNFEIAQRMLRYLGSFKGDLDQTTALYTSYVQSHPTWKPQLSFELFLSFVTLAYRQSEAKYLAQALDCLDSELRSDIRVLRALVVAYSKFDITESLSLFNKNISGTREKRLGDSALFESTLLVEALVLAYLANGDREFARVIFEGSVREKVFTGEANIKKIKSVFTAYGDLLDDPDFDLRVKNLALRYILEL
;
A
#
# COMPACT_ATOMS: atom_id res chain seq x y z
N MET A 1 -32.26 -6.19 32.64
CA MET A 1 -31.36 -7.38 32.67
C MET A 1 -30.94 -7.84 31.26
N ALA A 2 -30.96 -6.95 30.25
CA ALA A 2 -30.64 -7.28 28.85
C ALA A 2 -29.64 -6.28 28.23
N GLU A 3 -28.71 -5.75 29.04
CA GLU A 3 -27.73 -4.74 28.59
C GLU A 3 -26.28 -5.10 28.98
N LYS A 4 -26.03 -6.36 29.37
CA LYS A 4 -24.72 -6.86 29.82
C LYS A 4 -24.04 -7.86 28.87
N LYS A 5 -24.54 -8.04 27.64
CA LYS A 5 -24.03 -9.08 26.71
C LYS A 5 -23.39 -8.61 25.40
N SER A 6 -23.31 -7.31 25.07
CA SER A 6 -22.71 -6.87 23.79
C SER A 6 -21.23 -6.48 23.84
N LEU A 7 -20.55 -6.58 25.00
CA LEU A 7 -19.15 -6.15 25.15
C LEU A 7 -18.09 -7.25 24.98
N ARG A 8 -18.41 -8.40 24.36
CA ARG A 8 -17.45 -9.52 24.23
C ARG A 8 -16.78 -9.72 22.87
N ASN A 9 -17.09 -8.94 21.85
CA ASN A 9 -16.46 -9.06 20.52
C ASN A 9 -15.84 -7.74 20.04
N ALA A 10 -14.98 -7.11 20.84
CA ALA A 10 -14.13 -6.03 20.38
C ALA A 10 -12.79 -6.60 19.88
N ASN A 11 -12.40 -6.21 18.67
CA ASN A 11 -11.13 -6.58 18.03
C ASN A 11 -9.95 -6.19 18.95
N PRO A 12 -9.01 -7.09 19.28
CA PRO A 12 -7.91 -6.80 20.21
C PRO A 12 -7.05 -5.59 19.81
N ASN A 13 -6.99 -5.25 18.51
CA ASN A 13 -6.29 -4.04 18.06
C ASN A 13 -7.02 -2.73 18.43
N GLN A 14 -8.35 -2.68 18.37
CA GLN A 14 -9.14 -1.52 18.80
C GLN A 14 -9.13 -1.33 20.31
N ALA A 15 -9.08 -2.43 21.07
CA ALA A 15 -8.93 -2.38 22.53
C ALA A 15 -7.55 -1.83 22.93
N THR A 16 -6.51 -2.10 22.12
CA THR A 16 -5.14 -1.63 22.37
C THR A 16 -4.95 -0.16 22.01
N GLU A 17 -5.55 0.32 20.91
CA GLU A 17 -5.58 1.75 20.55
C GLU A 17 -6.43 2.59 21.49
N MET A 18 -7.61 2.08 21.92
CA MET A 18 -8.40 2.76 22.96
C MET A 18 -7.72 2.73 24.34
N ALA A 19 -6.92 1.71 24.65
CA ALA A 19 -6.12 1.68 25.86
C ALA A 19 -4.94 2.67 25.81
N LEU A 20 -4.34 2.89 24.63
CA LEU A 20 -3.32 3.92 24.42
C LEU A 20 -3.93 5.33 24.53
N ALA A 21 -5.08 5.57 23.89
CA ALA A 21 -5.80 6.84 23.97
C ALA A 21 -6.33 7.13 25.38
N ARG A 22 -6.84 6.11 26.09
CA ARG A 22 -7.24 6.25 27.51
C ARG A 22 -6.05 6.45 28.44
N ARG A 23 -4.86 5.90 28.14
CA ARG A 23 -3.63 6.24 28.87
C ARG A 23 -3.22 7.69 28.62
N VAL A 24 -3.31 8.20 27.39
CA VAL A 24 -3.04 9.61 27.08
C VAL A 24 -4.02 10.54 27.82
N PHE A 25 -5.32 10.20 27.86
CA PHE A 25 -6.34 10.98 28.56
C PHE A 25 -6.30 10.85 30.10
N SER A 26 -5.98 9.68 30.67
CA SER A 26 -5.82 9.52 32.12
C SER A 26 -4.57 10.22 32.65
N THR A 27 -3.56 10.42 31.79
CA THR A 27 -2.36 11.20 32.12
C THR A 27 -2.71 12.69 32.30
N PHE A 28 -3.80 13.17 31.69
CA PHE A 28 -4.21 14.57 31.77
C PHE A 28 -4.89 14.95 33.10
N THR A 29 -5.58 14.01 33.76
CA THR A 29 -6.34 14.27 35.01
C THR A 29 -5.63 13.82 36.29
N ILE A 30 -4.63 12.93 36.21
CA ILE A 30 -3.84 12.47 37.38
C ILE A 30 -2.57 13.36 37.60
N SER A 31 -2.27 14.26 36.67
CA SER A 31 -1.00 15.00 36.59
C SER A 31 -0.76 16.03 37.73
N LEU A 32 -1.77 16.68 38.29
CA LEU A 32 -1.57 17.84 39.18
C LEU A 32 -0.89 17.53 40.53
N LYS A 33 -0.97 16.30 41.06
CA LYS A 33 -0.27 15.94 42.32
C LYS A 33 1.14 15.37 42.10
N ALA A 34 1.45 14.86 40.92
CA ALA A 34 2.78 14.33 40.58
C ALA A 34 3.75 15.40 40.02
N HIS A 35 3.23 16.55 39.57
CA HIS A 35 4.03 17.59 38.89
C HIS A 35 4.59 18.68 39.82
N GLY A 36 4.29 18.66 41.13
CA GLY A 36 4.81 19.67 42.07
C GLY A 36 6.34 19.73 42.18
N GLY A 37 7.03 18.63 41.87
CA GLY A 37 8.50 18.59 41.73
C GLY A 37 9.01 19.10 40.37
N SER A 38 8.23 18.91 39.31
CA SER A 38 8.56 19.33 37.94
C SER A 38 8.41 20.84 37.77
N LEU A 39 7.30 21.41 38.24
CA LEU A 39 7.00 22.84 38.10
C LEU A 39 7.96 23.74 38.90
N LYS A 40 8.34 23.32 40.12
CA LYS A 40 9.35 24.03 40.92
C LYS A 40 10.72 24.03 40.25
N THR A 41 11.03 23.00 39.46
CA THR A 41 12.27 22.93 38.69
C THR A 41 12.17 23.86 37.49
N ALA A 42 11.05 23.85 36.76
CA ALA A 42 10.79 24.77 35.65
C ALA A 42 10.91 26.24 36.07
N TYR A 43 10.34 26.65 37.22
CA TYR A 43 10.50 28.02 37.73
C TYR A 43 11.95 28.37 38.07
N ARG A 44 12.69 27.45 38.69
CA ARG A 44 14.12 27.65 38.99
C ARG A 44 14.93 27.80 37.71
N ASP A 45 14.63 27.01 36.70
CA ASP A 45 15.32 27.02 35.42
C ASP A 45 15.02 28.31 34.64
N ILE A 46 13.83 28.89 34.77
CA ILE A 46 13.48 30.19 34.18
C ILE A 46 14.23 31.33 34.89
N ILE A 47 14.19 31.35 36.23
CA ILE A 47 14.77 32.45 37.03
C ILE A 47 16.30 32.47 36.91
N GLY A 48 16.94 31.31 37.06
CA GLY A 48 18.41 31.18 36.99
C GLY A 48 19.17 32.22 37.83
N ASN A 49 20.42 32.49 37.46
CA ASN A 49 21.18 33.60 38.07
C ASN A 49 20.87 34.95 37.42
N GLU A 50 20.42 34.95 36.17
CA GLU A 50 20.23 36.13 35.32
C GLU A 50 18.95 36.91 35.66
N TYR A 51 17.92 36.24 36.19
CA TYR A 51 16.62 36.85 36.49
C TYR A 51 16.23 36.78 37.97
N LYS A 52 17.22 36.72 38.87
CA LYS A 52 17.03 36.72 40.34
C LYS A 52 16.23 37.90 40.88
N PHE A 53 16.12 38.99 40.14
CA PHE A 53 15.27 40.13 40.55
C PHE A 53 13.80 39.72 40.66
N LEU A 54 13.36 38.71 39.89
CA LEU A 54 12.00 38.16 39.98
C LEU A 54 11.73 37.53 41.36
N GLU A 55 12.73 36.92 42.02
CA GLU A 55 12.57 36.35 43.38
C GLU A 55 12.45 37.41 44.48
N LYS A 56 12.92 38.64 44.23
CA LYS A 56 13.03 39.67 45.27
C LYS A 56 11.72 40.40 45.55
N GLN A 57 10.69 40.25 44.71
CA GLN A 57 9.52 41.12 44.74
C GLN A 57 8.23 40.51 45.33
N HIS A 58 8.03 39.18 45.41
CA HIS A 58 6.74 38.62 45.91
C HIS A 58 6.80 37.27 46.66
N ARG A 59 5.68 36.94 47.34
CA ARG A 59 5.43 35.73 48.15
C ARG A 59 5.69 34.46 47.33
N SER A 60 6.50 33.55 47.87
CA SER A 60 6.70 32.16 47.43
C SER A 60 6.28 31.89 45.98
N ILE A 61 7.08 32.31 44.99
CA ILE A 61 6.91 32.00 43.55
C ILE A 61 6.60 30.50 43.32
N LYS A 62 7.03 29.64 44.24
CA LYS A 62 6.78 28.19 44.29
C LYS A 62 5.32 27.80 44.49
N GLU A 63 4.44 28.74 44.82
CA GLU A 63 2.99 28.53 45.04
C GLU A 63 2.13 29.07 43.89
N LEU A 64 2.72 29.84 42.97
CA LEU A 64 2.00 30.41 41.83
C LEU A 64 1.68 29.35 40.79
N THR A 65 0.51 29.46 40.17
CA THR A 65 0.20 28.74 38.93
C THR A 65 1.05 29.29 37.78
N PRO A 66 1.28 28.52 36.70
CA PRO A 66 2.08 28.97 35.56
C PRO A 66 1.59 30.30 34.97
N TYR A 67 0.27 30.49 34.89
CA TYR A 67 -0.33 31.72 34.39
C TYR A 67 -0.11 32.92 35.32
N GLU A 68 -0.28 32.74 36.64
CA GLU A 68 -0.02 33.80 37.62
C GLU A 68 1.44 34.21 37.63
N PHE A 69 2.36 33.24 37.62
CA PHE A 69 3.80 33.50 37.50
C PHE A 69 4.11 34.29 36.23
N SER A 70 3.52 33.90 35.10
CA SER A 70 3.70 34.59 33.82
C SER A 70 3.21 36.04 33.85
N ARG A 71 2.07 36.29 34.49
CA ARG A 71 1.56 37.65 34.70
C ARG A 71 2.49 38.51 35.55
N GLU A 72 3.00 37.96 36.66
CA GLU A 72 3.97 38.68 37.50
C GLU A 72 5.25 39.02 36.72
N VAL A 73 5.74 38.10 35.89
CA VAL A 73 6.91 38.39 35.03
C VAL A 73 6.61 39.55 34.07
N LEU A 74 5.43 39.59 33.45
CA LEU A 74 5.05 40.69 32.55
C LEU A 74 4.96 42.04 33.27
N GLU A 75 4.38 42.07 34.47
CA GLU A 75 4.31 43.28 35.29
C GLU A 75 5.72 43.79 35.60
N ASN A 76 6.63 42.90 36.02
CA ASN A 76 8.03 43.25 36.30
C ASN A 76 8.81 43.72 35.08
N LEU A 77 8.56 43.14 33.90
CA LEU A 77 9.17 43.58 32.65
C LEU A 77 8.66 44.96 32.21
N SER A 78 7.39 45.27 32.46
CA SER A 78 6.79 46.58 32.11
C SER A 78 7.39 47.75 32.90
N HIS A 79 7.99 47.47 34.07
CA HIS A 79 8.70 48.45 34.90
C HIS A 79 10.15 48.73 34.45
N GLY A 80 10.58 48.21 33.30
CA GLY A 80 11.77 48.68 32.59
C GLY A 80 13.11 48.10 33.05
N HIS A 81 13.13 46.88 33.61
CA HIS A 81 14.33 46.30 34.22
C HIS A 81 15.27 45.56 33.26
N LEU A 82 14.93 45.36 31.98
CA LEU A 82 15.73 44.56 31.05
C LEU A 82 15.80 45.17 29.64
N ALA A 83 16.96 45.01 29.00
CA ALA A 83 17.13 45.28 27.57
C ALA A 83 16.26 44.32 26.72
N SER A 84 15.84 44.78 25.53
CA SER A 84 14.92 44.03 24.63
C SER A 84 15.36 42.59 24.36
N SER A 85 16.64 42.36 24.11
CA SER A 85 17.20 41.02 23.86
C SER A 85 17.07 40.08 25.08
N ASN A 86 17.26 40.61 26.29
CA ASN A 86 17.16 39.82 27.52
C ASN A 86 15.71 39.53 27.90
N SER A 87 14.79 40.45 27.54
CA SER A 87 13.35 40.25 27.65
C SER A 87 12.87 39.16 26.69
N ALA A 88 13.34 39.20 25.43
CA ALA A 88 13.03 38.18 24.44
C ALA A 88 13.54 36.79 24.84
N ALA A 89 14.77 36.70 25.37
CA ALA A 89 15.31 35.46 25.90
C ALA A 89 14.46 34.91 27.06
N LEU A 90 14.00 35.78 27.97
CA LEU A 90 13.14 35.38 29.09
C LEU A 90 11.78 34.86 28.60
N HIS A 91 11.13 35.55 27.66
CA HIS A 91 9.86 35.09 27.08
C HIS A 91 10.00 33.71 26.42
N ASN A 92 11.05 33.51 25.61
CA ASN A 92 11.32 32.20 25.00
C ASN A 92 11.53 31.12 26.06
N ARG A 93 12.31 31.40 27.11
CA ARG A 93 12.57 30.49 28.22
C ARG A 93 11.31 30.13 29.00
N ILE A 94 10.40 31.08 29.19
CA ILE A 94 9.10 30.82 29.83
C ILE A 94 8.26 29.88 28.96
N ILE A 95 8.17 30.14 27.66
CA ILE A 95 7.44 29.26 26.72
C ILE A 95 8.03 27.85 26.76
N GLU A 96 9.36 27.72 26.69
CA GLU A 96 10.06 26.43 26.67
C GLU A 96 9.77 25.55 27.89
N ASN A 97 9.60 26.18 29.06
CA ASN A 97 9.49 25.49 30.34
C ASN A 97 8.05 25.39 30.87
N LEU A 98 7.16 26.33 30.53
CA LEU A 98 5.81 26.38 31.11
C LEU A 98 4.69 25.96 30.18
N ALA A 99 4.91 25.93 28.85
CA ALA A 99 3.87 25.62 27.88
C ALA A 99 3.25 24.22 28.06
N GLU A 100 4.00 23.25 28.62
CA GLU A 100 3.49 21.90 28.90
C GLU A 100 2.54 21.84 30.10
N PHE A 101 2.62 22.82 31.00
CA PHE A 101 1.75 22.92 32.18
C PHE A 101 0.51 23.77 31.88
N ASP A 102 0.69 24.84 31.11
CA ASP A 102 -0.40 25.74 30.71
C ASP A 102 -0.09 26.36 29.34
N PHE A 103 -0.85 25.96 28.33
CA PHE A 103 -0.67 26.48 26.97
C PHE A 103 -1.00 27.98 26.86
N SER A 104 -1.86 28.53 27.73
CA SER A 104 -2.19 29.96 27.70
C SER A 104 -0.97 30.85 27.98
N VAL A 105 -0.02 30.35 28.77
CA VAL A 105 1.28 30.98 29.02
C VAL A 105 2.09 31.11 27.73
N ALA A 106 2.08 30.07 26.89
CA ALA A 106 2.79 30.07 25.62
C ALA A 106 2.23 31.15 24.68
N CYS A 107 0.90 31.23 24.55
CA CYS A 107 0.23 32.25 23.75
C CYS A 107 0.50 33.67 24.25
N LEU A 108 0.46 33.86 25.58
CA LEU A 108 0.70 35.14 26.22
C LEU A 108 2.11 35.66 25.89
N HIS A 109 3.15 34.87 26.13
CA HIS A 109 4.53 35.29 25.88
C HIS A 109 4.91 35.34 24.40
N ALA A 110 4.31 34.50 23.54
CA ALA A 110 4.48 34.61 22.10
C ALA A 110 3.93 35.94 21.56
N LYS A 111 2.82 36.42 22.11
CA LYS A 111 2.25 37.74 21.77
C LYS A 111 3.17 38.88 22.19
N GLU A 112 3.77 38.81 23.38
CA GLU A 112 4.72 39.83 23.83
C GLU A 112 6.00 39.84 22.99
N LEU A 113 6.54 38.67 22.62
CA LEU A 113 7.66 38.57 21.66
C LEU A 113 7.34 39.26 20.33
N SER A 114 6.14 39.03 19.79
CA SER A 114 5.69 39.68 18.55
C SER A 114 5.63 41.21 18.68
N LYS A 115 5.20 41.75 19.83
CA LYS A 115 5.23 43.21 20.10
C LYS A 115 6.64 43.76 20.15
N LEU A 116 7.59 42.98 20.66
CA LEU A 116 9.02 43.33 20.67
C LEU A 116 9.68 43.19 19.29
N LYS A 117 8.96 42.69 18.28
CA LYS A 117 9.49 42.30 16.96
C LYS A 117 10.64 41.29 17.04
N GLU A 118 10.63 40.49 18.09
CA GLU A 118 11.61 39.43 18.35
C GLU A 118 11.02 38.07 17.99
N LYS A 119 11.89 37.10 17.70
CA LYS A 119 11.49 35.78 17.19
C LYS A 119 11.35 34.75 18.30
N LEU A 120 10.51 33.74 18.03
CA LEU A 120 10.48 32.54 18.85
C LEU A 120 11.76 31.73 18.62
N SER A 121 12.33 31.18 19.68
CA SER A 121 13.35 30.15 19.56
C SER A 121 12.74 28.89 18.96
N ASP A 122 13.54 28.05 18.30
CA ASP A 122 13.07 26.76 17.78
C ASP A 122 12.38 25.92 18.87
N LYS A 123 12.94 25.92 20.09
CA LYS A 123 12.38 25.17 21.22
C LYS A 123 11.05 25.75 21.67
N SER A 124 10.94 27.08 21.79
CA SER A 124 9.69 27.75 22.15
C SER A 124 8.61 27.48 21.12
N LEU A 125 8.96 27.53 19.84
CA LEU A 125 8.04 27.28 18.73
C LEU A 125 7.58 25.81 18.68
N ILE A 126 8.48 24.85 18.91
CA ILE A 126 8.13 23.44 19.07
C ILE A 126 7.12 23.25 20.20
N ARG A 127 7.37 23.86 21.37
CA ARG A 127 6.45 23.76 22.51
C ARG A 127 5.09 24.41 22.22
N LEU A 128 5.08 25.54 21.53
CA LEU A 128 3.85 26.21 21.09
C LEU A 128 3.04 25.30 20.15
N ILE A 129 3.69 24.67 19.15
CA ILE A 129 3.01 23.76 18.22
C ILE A 129 2.49 22.53 18.97
N GLN A 130 3.32 21.89 19.81
CA GLN A 130 2.95 20.68 20.53
C GLN A 130 1.78 20.92 21.49
N GLY A 131 1.79 22.04 22.21
CA GLY A 131 0.74 22.42 23.15
C GLY A 131 -0.56 22.93 22.48
N ASN A 132 -0.52 23.30 21.20
CA ASN A 132 -1.70 23.81 20.52
C ASN A 132 -2.79 22.72 20.40
N SER A 133 -3.99 23.04 20.90
CA SER A 133 -5.15 22.16 20.85
C SER A 133 -5.91 22.23 19.52
N GLY A 134 -5.68 23.28 18.72
CA GLY A 134 -6.38 23.51 17.46
C GLY A 134 -7.72 24.24 17.58
N ARG A 135 -8.24 24.48 18.80
CA ARG A 135 -9.59 25.05 19.02
C ARG A 135 -9.75 26.49 18.53
N VAL A 136 -8.72 27.32 18.67
CA VAL A 136 -8.74 28.72 18.20
C VAL A 136 -8.19 28.82 16.79
N GLU A 137 -7.04 28.18 16.55
CA GLU A 137 -6.44 28.06 15.24
C GLU A 137 -5.69 26.73 15.11
N SER A 138 -5.71 26.14 13.91
CA SER A 138 -5.02 24.88 13.66
C SER A 138 -3.50 25.06 13.72
N SER A 139 -2.78 23.99 14.07
CA SER A 139 -1.31 23.98 14.04
C SER A 139 -0.76 24.24 12.63
N TRP A 140 -1.53 23.92 11.57
CA TRP A 140 -1.21 24.30 10.20
C TRP A 140 -1.30 25.82 9.98
N SER A 141 -2.33 26.48 10.49
CA SER A 141 -2.48 27.94 10.39
C SER A 141 -1.37 28.68 11.15
N LEU A 142 -0.97 28.17 12.31
CA LEU A 142 0.22 28.65 13.04
C LEU A 142 1.49 28.50 12.20
N PHE A 143 1.63 27.37 11.51
CA PHE A 143 2.74 27.12 10.61
C PHE A 143 2.78 28.12 9.43
N GLU A 144 1.65 28.37 8.78
CA GLU A 144 1.57 29.34 7.67
C GLU A 144 1.97 30.75 8.08
N LYS A 145 1.57 31.19 9.28
CA LYS A 145 1.92 32.53 9.81
C LYS A 145 3.42 32.69 10.08
N ASN A 146 4.11 31.63 10.47
CA ASN A 146 5.52 31.65 10.89
C ASN A 146 6.45 30.96 9.87
N LEU A 147 5.96 30.78 8.63
CA LEU A 147 6.59 29.96 7.59
C LEU A 147 8.06 30.28 7.30
N PRO A 148 8.50 31.56 7.20
CA PRO A 148 9.90 31.88 6.91
C PRO A 148 10.87 31.38 8.00
N GLU A 149 10.43 31.41 9.27
CA GLU A 149 11.25 30.99 10.42
C GLU A 149 11.29 29.46 10.50
N LEU A 150 10.15 28.82 10.26
CA LEU A 150 9.98 27.37 10.32
C LEU A 150 10.82 26.60 9.29
N ARG A 151 11.07 27.17 8.12
CA ARG A 151 11.91 26.54 7.07
C ARG A 151 13.38 26.37 7.46
N ALA A 152 13.85 27.06 8.50
CA ALA A 152 15.23 26.97 8.94
C ALA A 152 15.51 25.72 9.79
N SER A 153 14.48 25.08 10.36
CA SER A 153 14.64 24.06 11.41
C SER A 153 13.81 22.80 11.16
N ASP A 154 14.51 21.69 10.91
CA ASP A 154 13.89 20.36 10.72
C ASP A 154 13.11 19.90 11.96
N ASP A 155 13.55 20.25 13.16
CA ASP A 155 12.88 19.82 14.39
C ASP A 155 11.52 20.49 14.56
N VAL A 156 11.40 21.75 14.14
CA VAL A 156 10.10 22.43 14.16
C VAL A 156 9.19 21.90 13.06
N LEU A 157 9.71 21.68 11.84
CA LEU A 157 8.95 21.04 10.75
C LEU A 157 8.42 19.65 11.15
N ARG A 158 9.23 18.86 11.87
CA ARG A 158 8.80 17.57 12.42
C ARG A 158 7.67 17.71 13.43
N ALA A 159 7.71 18.72 14.30
CA ALA A 159 6.63 18.98 15.26
C ALA A 159 5.31 19.31 14.54
N VAL A 160 5.36 20.13 13.47
CA VAL A 160 4.18 20.43 12.63
C VAL A 160 3.70 19.17 11.91
N LEU A 161 4.61 18.39 11.32
CA LEU A 161 4.26 17.15 10.63
C LEU A 161 3.51 16.18 11.54
N GLN A 162 3.93 16.04 12.81
CA GLN A 162 3.22 15.23 13.80
C GLN A 162 1.78 15.71 13.98
N LYS A 163 1.55 17.02 14.12
CA LYS A 163 0.20 17.58 14.25
C LYS A 163 -0.64 17.41 12.99
N VAL A 164 -0.06 17.49 11.80
CA VAL A 164 -0.81 17.24 10.55
C VAL A 164 -1.20 15.76 10.41
N VAL A 165 -0.31 14.84 10.79
CA VAL A 165 -0.50 13.39 10.63
C VAL A 165 -1.34 12.75 11.74
N TYR A 166 -1.24 13.26 12.97
CA TYR A 166 -1.97 12.76 14.15
C TYR A 166 -3.06 13.71 14.65
N PHE A 167 -3.29 14.79 13.91
CA PHE A 167 -4.29 15.82 14.14
C PHE A 167 -4.05 16.66 15.41
N ASP A 168 -4.72 17.81 15.45
CA ASP A 168 -4.80 18.62 16.66
C ASP A 168 -5.75 17.93 17.68
N ALA A 169 -5.63 18.27 18.96
CA ALA A 169 -6.42 17.62 20.01
C ALA A 169 -7.93 17.78 19.79
N CYS A 170 -8.37 18.96 19.29
CA CYS A 170 -9.76 19.21 18.95
C CYS A 170 -10.28 18.29 17.84
N ASP A 171 -9.46 18.02 16.82
CA ASP A 171 -9.85 17.15 15.71
C ASP A 171 -10.06 15.71 16.20
N VAL A 172 -9.19 15.24 17.11
CA VAL A 172 -9.30 13.91 17.72
C VAL A 172 -10.56 13.83 18.61
N GLU A 173 -10.83 14.87 19.40
CA GLU A 173 -12.07 14.98 20.19
C GLU A 173 -13.32 14.95 19.30
N ASP A 174 -13.24 15.60 18.14
CA ASP A 174 -14.30 15.65 17.13
C ASP A 174 -14.32 14.39 16.23
N ARG A 175 -13.57 13.34 16.62
CA ARG A 175 -13.50 11.99 16.02
C ARG A 175 -12.91 11.93 14.60
N LYS A 176 -12.04 12.87 14.24
CA LYS A 176 -11.22 12.76 13.03
C LYS A 176 -10.17 11.67 13.23
N ASP A 177 -10.28 10.57 12.48
CA ASP A 177 -9.41 9.39 12.57
C ASP A 177 -8.54 9.17 11.32
N SER A 178 -8.88 9.79 10.19
CA SER A 178 -8.20 9.63 8.90
C SER A 178 -7.85 10.97 8.24
N MET A 179 -6.79 10.98 7.43
CA MET A 179 -6.27 12.21 6.83
C MET A 179 -7.14 12.58 5.62
N THR A 180 -7.47 13.85 5.43
CA THR A 180 -8.08 14.27 4.15
C THR A 180 -7.01 14.38 3.05
N VAL A 181 -7.41 14.52 1.78
CA VAL A 181 -6.45 14.82 0.69
C VAL A 181 -5.67 16.10 0.98
N VAL A 182 -6.31 17.09 1.62
CA VAL A 182 -5.67 18.33 2.08
C VAL A 182 -4.60 18.04 3.14
N ASP A 183 -4.91 17.20 4.13
CA ASP A 183 -3.95 16.82 5.17
C ASP A 183 -2.76 16.05 4.58
N VAL A 184 -3.00 15.18 3.60
CA VAL A 184 -1.92 14.50 2.87
C VAL A 184 -1.07 15.51 2.10
N ALA A 185 -1.67 16.44 1.35
CA ALA A 185 -0.93 17.50 0.65
C ALA A 185 -0.04 18.31 1.59
N ARG A 186 -0.58 18.70 2.75
CA ARG A 186 0.16 19.41 3.81
C ARG A 186 1.33 18.58 4.35
N ALA A 187 1.11 17.29 4.60
CA ALA A 187 2.15 16.39 5.05
C ALA A 187 3.27 16.22 4.01
N LEU A 188 2.91 16.02 2.74
CA LEU A 188 3.88 15.93 1.64
C LEU A 188 4.68 17.22 1.48
N TYR A 189 4.01 18.38 1.59
CA TYR A 189 4.68 19.67 1.55
C TYR A 189 5.71 19.80 2.68
N ILE A 190 5.36 19.47 3.92
CA ILE A 190 6.31 19.51 5.06
C ILE A 190 7.45 18.51 4.84
N LEU A 191 7.16 17.30 4.36
CA LEU A 191 8.18 16.30 4.02
C LEU A 191 9.19 16.82 2.99
N GLY A 192 8.73 17.57 1.98
CA GLY A 192 9.59 18.21 0.97
C GLY A 192 10.44 19.38 1.48
N GLN A 193 10.25 19.82 2.73
CA GLN A 193 11.04 20.87 3.36
C GLN A 193 12.13 20.31 4.29
N ILE A 194 11.88 19.15 4.91
CA ILE A 194 12.79 18.53 5.89
C ILE A 194 14.08 18.09 5.21
N ARG A 195 15.24 18.51 5.72
CA ARG A 195 16.54 18.18 5.16
C ARG A 195 16.97 16.76 5.50
N ASP A 196 16.87 16.40 6.77
CA ASP A 196 17.27 15.09 7.28
C ASP A 196 16.05 14.21 7.54
N THR A 197 15.63 13.49 6.50
CA THR A 197 14.48 12.60 6.56
C THR A 197 14.71 11.39 7.47
N LYS A 198 15.97 11.07 7.83
CA LYS A 198 16.28 9.98 8.76
C LYS A 198 15.80 10.25 10.18
N LYS A 199 15.57 11.53 10.53
CA LYS A 199 15.01 11.93 11.83
C LYS A 199 13.50 11.76 11.90
N ILE A 200 12.82 11.54 10.77
CA ILE A 200 11.37 11.36 10.76
C ILE A 200 11.06 9.95 11.28
N ALA A 201 10.12 9.87 12.22
CA ALA A 201 9.71 8.58 12.78
C ALA A 201 9.08 7.72 11.69
N GLU A 202 9.49 6.44 11.62
CA GLU A 202 9.02 5.49 10.60
C GLU A 202 7.49 5.37 10.60
N ASN A 203 6.86 5.32 11.78
CA ASN A 203 5.39 5.27 11.91
C ASN A 203 4.67 6.48 11.27
N THR A 204 5.30 7.65 11.24
CA THR A 204 4.74 8.85 10.61
C THR A 204 4.77 8.71 9.08
N LEU A 205 5.88 8.25 8.53
CA LEU A 205 5.99 7.96 7.09
C LEU A 205 5.02 6.85 6.66
N LEU A 206 4.93 5.78 7.44
CA LEU A 206 3.99 4.68 7.17
C LEU A 206 2.54 5.15 7.24
N LYS A 207 2.17 6.00 8.20
CA LYS A 207 0.82 6.55 8.27
C LYS A 207 0.49 7.38 7.02
N ILE A 208 1.39 8.25 6.58
CA ILE A 208 1.20 9.03 5.34
C ILE A 208 1.06 8.08 4.13
N LEU A 209 1.94 7.09 4.01
CA LEU A 209 1.90 6.11 2.93
C LEU A 209 0.56 5.35 2.90
N TYR A 210 0.08 4.85 4.04
CA TYR A 210 -1.17 4.11 4.11
C TYR A 210 -2.39 4.99 3.79
N GLU A 211 -2.36 6.27 4.17
CA GLU A 211 -3.40 7.21 3.74
C GLU A 211 -3.35 7.47 2.24
N CYS A 212 -2.15 7.53 1.62
CA CYS A 212 -2.03 7.58 0.16
C CYS A 212 -2.65 6.34 -0.51
N LEU A 213 -2.39 5.15 0.01
CA LEU A 213 -2.94 3.90 -0.51
C LEU A 213 -4.47 3.85 -0.38
N ARG A 214 -5.02 4.11 0.82
CA ARG A 214 -6.47 4.09 1.08
C ARG A 214 -7.25 5.08 0.24
N LYS A 215 -6.64 6.22 -0.09
CA LYS A 215 -7.29 7.32 -0.83
C LYS A 215 -6.94 7.33 -2.31
N ASN A 216 -6.30 6.27 -2.81
CA ASN A 216 -5.93 6.13 -4.22
C ASN A 216 -5.03 7.28 -4.73
N LEU A 217 -4.20 7.84 -3.84
CA LEU A 217 -3.23 8.91 -4.16
C LEU A 217 -1.95 8.32 -4.74
N SER A 218 -2.09 7.45 -5.74
CA SER A 218 -1.02 6.58 -6.20
C SER A 218 0.19 7.33 -6.76
N ALA A 219 -0.01 8.54 -7.31
CA ALA A 219 1.06 9.38 -7.82
C ALA A 219 2.02 9.92 -6.72
N ALA A 220 1.58 9.97 -5.46
CA ALA A 220 2.40 10.45 -4.34
C ALA A 220 3.20 9.35 -3.65
N ILE A 221 2.90 8.08 -3.91
CA ILE A 221 3.56 6.92 -3.29
C ILE A 221 5.08 6.96 -3.46
N PRO A 222 5.65 7.19 -4.67
CA PRO A 222 7.10 7.17 -4.86
C PRO A 222 7.81 8.22 -4.01
N PHE A 223 7.21 9.41 -3.87
CA PHE A 223 7.77 10.48 -3.04
C PHE A 223 7.86 10.07 -1.57
N VAL A 224 6.80 9.51 -0.99
CA VAL A 224 6.80 9.05 0.42
C VAL A 224 7.81 7.91 0.61
N ILE A 225 7.83 6.95 -0.32
CA ILE A 225 8.74 5.79 -0.24
C ILE A 225 10.20 6.18 -0.38
N SER A 226 10.53 7.22 -1.15
CA SER A 226 11.89 7.75 -1.23
C SER A 226 12.43 8.18 0.15
N LYS A 227 11.54 8.49 1.10
CA LYS A 227 11.90 8.91 2.47
C LYS A 227 11.93 7.75 3.46
N CYS A 228 11.37 6.59 3.12
CA CYS A 228 11.37 5.40 3.97
C CYS A 228 12.75 4.73 3.98
N GLN A 229 13.25 4.34 5.14
CA GLN A 229 14.54 3.63 5.24
C GLN A 229 14.42 2.16 4.82
N LYS A 230 13.31 1.51 5.17
CA LYS A 230 13.03 0.09 4.88
C LYS A 230 11.92 -0.03 3.84
N VAL A 231 11.84 -1.21 3.22
CA VAL A 231 10.71 -1.57 2.36
C VAL A 231 9.44 -1.60 3.20
N PRO A 232 8.46 -0.71 2.96
CA PRO A 232 7.25 -0.68 3.73
C PRO A 232 6.38 -1.89 3.38
N ARG A 233 5.76 -2.49 4.40
CA ARG A 233 4.79 -3.58 4.21
C ARG A 233 3.37 -3.03 4.33
N PRO A 234 2.52 -3.15 3.30
CA PRO A 234 1.12 -2.75 3.41
C PRO A 234 0.41 -3.58 4.49
N PRO A 235 -0.65 -3.04 5.13
CA PRO A 235 -1.50 -3.81 6.04
C PRO A 235 -2.10 -5.04 5.34
N GLN A 236 -2.24 -6.16 6.06
CA GLN A 236 -2.70 -7.44 5.49
C GLN A 236 -4.13 -7.38 4.92
N ASP A 237 -4.95 -6.48 5.43
CA ASP A 237 -6.33 -6.23 5.04
C ASP A 237 -6.47 -5.23 3.88
N MET A 238 -5.35 -4.68 3.39
CA MET A 238 -5.35 -3.69 2.33
C MET A 238 -5.13 -4.34 0.96
N GLU A 239 -6.15 -4.27 0.10
CA GLU A 239 -6.02 -4.64 -1.31
C GLU A 239 -5.37 -3.49 -2.09
N LEU A 240 -4.22 -3.76 -2.70
CA LEU A 240 -3.50 -2.79 -3.53
C LEU A 240 -3.91 -2.91 -4.98
N SER A 241 -4.07 -1.77 -5.65
CA SER A 241 -4.17 -1.74 -7.11
C SER A 241 -2.84 -2.19 -7.74
N SER A 242 -2.88 -2.65 -8.98
CA SER A 242 -1.66 -2.99 -9.73
C SER A 242 -0.70 -1.81 -9.86
N PHE A 243 -1.24 -0.59 -10.04
CA PHE A 243 -0.44 0.61 -10.16
C PHE A 243 0.21 1.01 -8.82
N GLN A 244 -0.55 0.93 -7.71
CA GLN A 244 -0.01 1.15 -6.36
C GLN A 244 1.12 0.19 -6.05
N LEU A 245 0.91 -1.11 -6.28
CA LEU A 245 1.91 -2.15 -6.03
C LEU A 245 3.22 -1.85 -6.77
N VAL A 246 3.14 -1.44 -8.02
CA VAL A 246 4.32 -1.09 -8.82
C VAL A 246 4.99 0.17 -8.31
N LYS A 247 4.23 1.24 -8.06
CA LYS A 247 4.79 2.49 -7.51
C LYS A 247 5.40 2.32 -6.12
N MET A 248 4.98 1.29 -5.39
CA MET A 248 5.62 0.94 -4.13
C MET A 248 7.01 0.33 -4.29
N PHE A 249 7.24 -0.46 -5.34
CA PHE A 249 8.37 -1.38 -5.39
C PHE A 249 9.26 -1.27 -6.64
N GLU A 250 8.93 -0.40 -7.61
CA GLU A 250 9.68 -0.24 -8.87
C GLU A 250 11.18 0.01 -8.66
N ASN A 251 11.56 0.73 -7.59
CA ASN A 251 12.96 1.04 -7.26
C ASN A 251 13.50 0.25 -6.06
N ARG A 252 12.78 -0.77 -5.59
CA ARG A 252 13.12 -1.58 -4.39
C ARG A 252 12.92 -3.07 -4.60
N THR A 253 12.94 -3.52 -5.85
CA THR A 253 12.63 -4.91 -6.21
C THR A 253 13.62 -5.90 -5.59
N SER A 254 14.91 -5.55 -5.49
CA SER A 254 15.94 -6.39 -4.85
C SER A 254 15.70 -6.53 -3.36
N ASP A 255 15.44 -5.42 -2.68
CA ASP A 255 15.16 -5.41 -1.25
C ASP A 255 13.88 -6.20 -0.95
N LEU A 256 12.88 -6.10 -1.83
CA LEU A 256 11.62 -6.85 -1.70
C LEU A 256 11.84 -8.36 -1.83
N LEU A 257 12.66 -8.79 -2.80
CA LEU A 257 13.00 -10.20 -2.99
C LEU A 257 13.65 -10.82 -1.74
N GLU A 258 14.50 -10.07 -1.03
CA GLU A 258 15.17 -10.55 0.18
C GLU A 258 14.30 -10.45 1.45
N THR A 259 13.37 -9.49 1.50
CA THR A 259 12.62 -9.17 2.74
C THR A 259 11.20 -9.71 2.78
N ASP A 260 10.54 -9.88 1.63
CA ASP A 260 9.15 -10.35 1.54
C ASP A 260 8.88 -11.03 0.20
N GLU A 261 9.19 -12.32 0.14
CA GLU A 261 9.01 -13.14 -1.06
C GLU A 261 7.57 -13.14 -1.58
N ARG A 262 6.56 -13.13 -0.68
CA ARG A 262 5.15 -13.14 -1.11
C ARG A 262 4.77 -11.86 -1.85
N LEU A 263 5.16 -10.71 -1.31
CA LEU A 263 4.93 -9.43 -1.97
C LEU A 263 5.75 -9.30 -3.24
N PHE A 264 7.00 -9.80 -3.24
CA PHE A 264 7.83 -9.87 -4.44
C PHE A 264 7.13 -10.64 -5.56
N LEU A 265 6.63 -11.85 -5.26
CA LEU A 265 5.93 -12.70 -6.21
C LEU A 265 4.64 -12.06 -6.75
N SER A 266 3.94 -11.28 -5.92
CA SER A 266 2.76 -10.49 -6.34
C SER A 266 3.15 -9.35 -7.29
N PHE A 267 4.20 -8.59 -6.96
CA PHE A 267 4.75 -7.54 -7.82
C PHE A 267 5.22 -8.12 -9.15
N TRP A 268 5.97 -9.22 -9.11
CA TRP A 268 6.52 -9.85 -10.31
C TRP A 268 5.42 -10.40 -11.23
N ALA A 269 4.39 -11.04 -10.67
CA ALA A 269 3.22 -11.47 -11.43
C ALA A 269 2.52 -10.28 -12.10
N THR A 270 2.41 -9.15 -11.40
CA THR A 270 1.79 -7.92 -11.92
C THR A 270 2.54 -7.39 -13.14
N ILE A 271 3.86 -7.27 -13.10
CA ILE A 271 4.65 -6.79 -14.24
C ILE A 271 4.80 -7.84 -15.36
N ALA A 272 4.71 -9.14 -15.04
CA ALA A 272 4.73 -10.20 -16.04
C ALA A 272 3.47 -10.18 -16.91
N ARG A 273 2.31 -10.00 -16.30
CA ARG A 273 0.98 -10.06 -16.95
C ARG A 273 0.64 -8.84 -17.80
N ASN A 274 1.33 -7.72 -17.58
CA ASN A 274 1.01 -6.45 -18.22
C ASN A 274 2.18 -6.00 -19.11
N GLU A 275 1.85 -5.25 -20.15
CA GLU A 275 2.84 -4.50 -20.93
C GLU A 275 2.99 -3.09 -20.36
N PHE A 276 1.85 -2.46 -20.06
CA PHE A 276 1.76 -1.16 -19.41
C PHE A 276 0.78 -1.26 -18.25
N ILE A 277 1.10 -0.58 -17.15
CA ILE A 277 0.23 -0.50 -15.98
C ILE A 277 -0.13 0.96 -15.78
N ALA A 278 -1.41 1.29 -15.96
CA ALA A 278 -1.93 2.64 -15.83
C ALA A 278 -2.78 2.79 -14.56
N MET A 279 -2.93 4.03 -14.12
CA MET A 279 -3.85 4.38 -13.04
C MET A 279 -5.29 4.10 -13.45
N SER A 280 -6.09 3.60 -12.50
CA SER A 280 -7.54 3.57 -12.63
C SER A 280 -8.13 4.99 -12.65
N GLY A 281 -9.38 5.11 -13.11
CA GLY A 281 -10.08 6.40 -13.11
C GLY A 281 -10.21 7.03 -11.71
N ALA A 282 -10.40 6.19 -10.68
CA ALA A 282 -10.46 6.64 -9.29
C ALA A 282 -9.11 7.18 -8.80
N GLU A 283 -8.01 6.49 -9.11
CA GLU A 283 -6.66 6.94 -8.74
C GLU A 283 -6.27 8.22 -9.46
N LYS A 284 -6.60 8.33 -10.76
CA LYS A 284 -6.32 9.52 -11.55
C LYS A 284 -7.03 10.74 -10.98
N LYS A 285 -8.33 10.62 -10.67
CA LYS A 285 -9.11 11.70 -10.05
C LYS A 285 -8.53 12.09 -8.69
N ALA A 286 -8.28 11.14 -7.81
CA ALA A 286 -7.76 11.42 -6.47
C ALA A 286 -6.36 12.08 -6.51
N SER A 287 -5.50 11.66 -7.44
CA SER A 287 -4.18 12.26 -7.62
C SER A 287 -4.23 13.65 -8.26
N GLN A 288 -5.22 13.93 -9.12
CA GLN A 288 -5.50 15.27 -9.63
C GLN A 288 -6.00 16.20 -8.51
N ASP A 289 -6.90 15.71 -7.65
CA ASP A 289 -7.36 16.45 -6.48
C ASP A 289 -6.18 16.81 -5.56
N LEU A 290 -5.26 15.86 -5.34
CA LEU A 290 -4.03 16.11 -4.59
C LEU A 290 -3.13 17.17 -5.26
N GLN A 291 -2.96 17.12 -6.58
CA GLN A 291 -2.19 18.11 -7.33
C GLN A 291 -2.77 19.52 -7.16
N CYS A 292 -4.10 19.66 -7.20
CA CYS A 292 -4.80 20.91 -6.94
C CYS A 292 -4.54 21.44 -5.51
N GLN A 293 -4.40 20.56 -4.52
CA GLN A 293 -4.06 20.95 -3.14
C GLN A 293 -2.58 21.30 -2.95
N LEU A 294 -1.67 20.69 -3.73
CA LEU A 294 -0.24 20.98 -3.69
C LEU A 294 0.13 22.27 -4.44
N HIS A 295 -0.54 22.59 -5.53
CA HIS A 295 -0.21 23.75 -6.38
C HIS A 295 -0.12 25.10 -5.63
N PRO A 296 -1.00 25.43 -4.66
CA PRO A 296 -0.85 26.63 -3.84
C PRO A 296 0.42 26.64 -2.97
N LEU A 297 0.91 25.46 -2.58
CA LEU A 297 2.05 25.27 -1.70
C LEU A 297 3.39 25.19 -2.46
N ASP A 298 3.36 24.78 -3.74
CA ASP A 298 4.53 24.52 -4.59
C ASP A 298 5.50 25.69 -4.74
N ARG A 299 5.01 26.94 -4.69
CA ARG A 299 5.82 28.15 -4.94
C ARG A 299 7.03 28.30 -4.02
N ASN A 300 7.06 27.53 -2.93
CA ASN A 300 8.11 27.61 -1.95
C ASN A 300 8.71 26.25 -1.54
N LEU A 301 8.51 25.21 -2.36
CA LEU A 301 9.08 23.91 -2.09
C LEU A 301 10.61 23.93 -2.22
N ARG A 302 11.31 23.34 -1.24
CA ARG A 302 12.74 23.08 -1.35
C ARG A 302 13.00 21.90 -2.28
N GLU A 303 12.23 20.83 -2.12
CA GLU A 303 12.19 19.68 -3.01
C GLU A 303 10.84 19.65 -3.72
N LYS A 304 10.85 19.70 -5.05
CA LYS A 304 9.64 19.66 -5.86
C LYS A 304 9.00 18.26 -5.75
N ILE A 305 7.70 18.22 -5.50
CA ILE A 305 6.94 16.97 -5.47
C ILE A 305 6.47 16.69 -6.89
N GLU A 306 7.12 15.76 -7.57
CA GLU A 306 6.72 15.34 -8.92
C GLU A 306 5.70 14.21 -8.82
N LEU A 307 4.44 14.55 -9.12
CA LEU A 307 3.38 13.56 -9.26
C LEU A 307 3.44 12.95 -10.66
N ASN A 308 3.74 11.66 -10.72
CA ASN A 308 3.80 10.91 -11.98
C ASN A 308 2.43 10.28 -12.28
N PHE A 309 1.83 10.68 -13.40
CA PHE A 309 0.55 10.18 -13.90
C PHE A 309 0.71 9.21 -15.08
N ASP A 310 1.94 9.01 -15.53
CA ASP A 310 2.24 8.21 -16.71
C ASP A 310 2.04 6.72 -16.40
N SER A 311 1.68 5.98 -17.44
CA SER A 311 1.67 4.53 -17.37
C SER A 311 3.08 4.00 -17.12
N PHE A 312 3.18 2.98 -16.28
CA PHE A 312 4.42 2.28 -16.03
C PHE A 312 4.71 1.26 -17.13
N ASP A 313 5.92 1.30 -17.69
CA ASP A 313 6.41 0.28 -18.62
C ASP A 313 6.80 -1.00 -17.86
N ALA A 314 5.90 -1.98 -17.87
CA ALA A 314 6.10 -3.24 -17.20
C ALA A 314 7.10 -4.16 -17.93
N ARG A 315 7.36 -3.93 -19.23
CA ARG A 315 8.32 -4.75 -20.00
C ARG A 315 9.75 -4.50 -19.52
N GLN A 316 10.15 -3.23 -19.39
CA GLN A 316 11.49 -2.88 -18.91
C GLN A 316 11.73 -3.38 -17.48
N ALA A 317 10.74 -3.20 -16.61
CA ALA A 317 10.80 -3.66 -15.22
C ALA A 317 10.89 -5.19 -15.12
N PHE A 318 10.14 -5.91 -15.97
CA PHE A 318 10.17 -7.37 -16.02
C PHE A 318 11.54 -7.89 -16.43
N ASN A 319 12.12 -7.34 -17.50
CA ASN A 319 13.45 -7.73 -17.97
C ASN A 319 14.54 -7.43 -16.93
N SER A 320 14.43 -6.30 -16.23
CA SER A 320 15.35 -5.93 -15.14
C SER A 320 15.22 -6.88 -13.95
N THR A 321 13.99 -7.25 -13.60
CA THR A 321 13.71 -8.23 -12.52
C THR A 321 14.29 -9.60 -12.86
N ILE A 322 14.15 -10.09 -14.09
CA ILE A 322 14.75 -11.37 -14.49
C ILE A 322 16.27 -11.33 -14.34
N ARG A 323 16.91 -10.26 -14.83
CA ARG A 323 18.36 -10.11 -14.71
C ARG A 323 18.81 -10.19 -13.25
N MET A 324 18.13 -9.45 -12.37
CA MET A 324 18.39 -9.46 -10.93
C MET A 324 18.26 -10.86 -10.32
N ILE A 325 17.17 -11.58 -10.61
CA ILE A 325 16.96 -12.94 -10.09
C ILE A 325 18.12 -13.86 -10.48
N ARG A 326 18.54 -13.80 -11.75
CA ARG A 326 19.60 -14.64 -12.31
C ARG A 326 20.99 -14.28 -11.76
N GLU A 327 21.28 -12.98 -11.63
CA GLU A 327 22.53 -12.51 -11.00
C GLU A 327 22.63 -12.98 -9.54
N ALA A 328 21.50 -12.99 -8.82
CA ALA A 328 21.41 -13.50 -7.46
C ALA A 328 21.30 -15.04 -7.38
N ARG A 329 21.20 -15.75 -8.51
CA ARG A 329 20.97 -17.21 -8.61
C ARG A 329 19.78 -17.70 -7.76
N LYS A 330 18.75 -16.87 -7.66
CA LYS A 330 17.56 -17.18 -6.87
C LYS A 330 16.67 -18.20 -7.59
N ASP A 331 16.69 -18.20 -8.92
CA ASP A 331 16.09 -19.22 -9.77
C ASP A 331 16.74 -20.61 -9.60
N ASP A 332 18.07 -20.70 -9.51
CA ASP A 332 18.76 -21.98 -9.31
C ASP A 332 18.56 -22.56 -7.89
N SER A 333 18.30 -21.70 -6.90
CA SER A 333 18.16 -22.12 -5.50
C SER A 333 16.71 -22.28 -5.04
N ASN A 334 15.74 -21.69 -5.76
CA ASN A 334 14.32 -21.70 -5.40
C ASN A 334 13.46 -22.15 -6.58
N PHE A 335 12.89 -23.34 -6.43
CA PHE A 335 12.01 -23.96 -7.41
C PHE A 335 10.80 -23.09 -7.78
N GLU A 336 10.17 -22.39 -6.83
CA GLU A 336 9.00 -21.55 -7.13
C GLU A 336 9.37 -20.38 -8.04
N ILE A 337 10.55 -19.79 -7.82
CA ILE A 337 11.07 -18.71 -8.68
C ILE A 337 11.38 -19.26 -10.07
N ALA A 338 12.05 -20.41 -10.18
CA ALA A 338 12.31 -21.06 -11.47
C ALA A 338 11.03 -21.37 -12.25
N GLN A 339 10.04 -21.98 -11.58
CA GLN A 339 8.75 -22.32 -12.17
C GLN A 339 8.02 -21.07 -12.68
N ARG A 340 7.93 -20.02 -11.86
CA ARG A 340 7.29 -18.76 -12.24
C ARG A 340 8.06 -18.04 -13.35
N MET A 341 9.39 -18.14 -13.38
CA MET A 341 10.20 -17.56 -14.45
C MET A 341 9.84 -18.16 -15.80
N LEU A 342 9.77 -19.50 -15.90
CA LEU A 342 9.36 -20.18 -17.13
C LEU A 342 7.94 -19.77 -17.54
N ARG A 343 7.00 -19.77 -16.60
CA ARG A 343 5.61 -19.37 -16.86
C ARG A 343 5.51 -17.93 -17.38
N TYR A 344 6.24 -17.00 -16.76
CA TYR A 344 6.17 -15.58 -17.11
C TYR A 344 6.85 -15.29 -18.45
N LEU A 345 8.01 -15.89 -18.73
CA LEU A 345 8.68 -15.75 -20.01
C LEU A 345 7.88 -16.40 -21.15
N GLY A 346 7.53 -17.67 -21.00
CA GLY A 346 6.95 -18.44 -22.08
C GLY A 346 5.47 -18.13 -22.29
N SER A 347 4.64 -18.26 -21.26
CA SER A 347 3.20 -18.08 -21.42
C SER A 347 2.80 -16.60 -21.50
N PHE A 348 3.31 -15.74 -20.62
CA PHE A 348 2.91 -14.33 -20.60
C PHE A 348 3.67 -13.49 -21.64
N LYS A 349 5.01 -13.55 -21.70
CA LYS A 349 5.80 -12.77 -22.66
C LYS A 349 5.95 -13.42 -24.04
N GLY A 350 5.73 -14.73 -24.17
CA GLY A 350 5.87 -15.44 -25.45
C GLY A 350 7.32 -15.70 -25.87
N ASP A 351 8.29 -15.55 -24.97
CA ASP A 351 9.71 -15.79 -25.25
C ASP A 351 10.05 -17.27 -25.08
N LEU A 352 9.81 -18.06 -26.13
CA LEU A 352 10.08 -19.50 -26.13
C LEU A 352 11.56 -19.83 -26.15
N ASP A 353 12.39 -19.01 -26.79
CA ASP A 353 13.82 -19.25 -26.91
C ASP A 353 14.47 -19.19 -25.52
N GLN A 354 14.20 -18.12 -24.77
CA GLN A 354 14.69 -17.98 -23.41
C GLN A 354 14.08 -19.02 -22.47
N THR A 355 12.77 -19.31 -22.60
CA THR A 355 12.08 -20.32 -21.79
C THR A 355 12.69 -21.71 -21.99
N THR A 356 12.93 -22.12 -23.23
CA THR A 356 13.49 -23.45 -23.54
C THR A 356 14.92 -23.56 -23.04
N ALA A 357 15.74 -22.52 -23.23
CA ALA A 357 17.11 -22.49 -22.73
C ALA A 357 17.18 -22.60 -21.20
N LEU A 358 16.32 -21.87 -20.48
CA LEU A 358 16.23 -21.94 -19.02
C LEU A 358 15.72 -23.30 -18.55
N TYR A 359 14.68 -23.83 -19.18
CA TYR A 359 14.17 -25.18 -18.87
C TYR A 359 15.27 -26.23 -18.98
N THR A 360 16.03 -26.24 -20.09
CA THR A 360 17.15 -27.18 -20.27
C THR A 360 18.20 -27.01 -19.17
N SER A 361 18.58 -25.77 -18.84
CA SER A 361 19.53 -25.46 -17.77
C SER A 361 19.05 -25.96 -16.39
N TYR A 362 17.78 -25.73 -16.05
CA TYR A 362 17.21 -26.16 -14.78
C TYR A 362 17.09 -27.68 -14.68
N VAL A 363 16.66 -28.38 -15.73
CA VAL A 363 16.55 -29.84 -15.71
C VAL A 363 17.93 -30.52 -15.66
N GLN A 364 18.94 -29.93 -16.30
CA GLN A 364 20.32 -30.41 -16.21
C GLN A 364 20.88 -30.26 -14.78
N SER A 365 20.61 -29.12 -14.14
CA SER A 365 21.13 -28.81 -12.79
C SER A 365 20.31 -29.47 -11.68
N HIS A 366 19.01 -29.62 -11.90
CA HIS A 366 18.02 -30.13 -10.94
C HIS A 366 17.06 -31.13 -11.62
N PRO A 367 17.49 -32.37 -11.89
CA PRO A 367 16.67 -33.37 -12.60
C PRO A 367 15.32 -33.65 -11.94
N THR A 368 15.21 -33.48 -10.62
CA THR A 368 13.98 -33.69 -9.85
C THR A 368 12.89 -32.66 -10.14
N TRP A 369 13.23 -31.50 -10.71
CA TRP A 369 12.26 -30.44 -11.05
C TRP A 369 11.55 -30.68 -12.38
N LYS A 370 12.05 -31.63 -13.19
CA LYS A 370 11.56 -31.90 -14.54
C LYS A 370 10.03 -32.08 -14.61
N PRO A 371 9.38 -32.93 -13.80
CA PRO A 371 7.94 -33.20 -13.96
C PRO A 371 7.08 -31.94 -13.86
N GLN A 372 7.42 -31.01 -12.96
CA GLN A 372 6.67 -29.78 -12.76
C GLN A 372 7.04 -28.71 -13.79
N LEU A 373 8.33 -28.58 -14.14
CA LEU A 373 8.77 -27.60 -15.14
C LEU A 373 8.33 -27.99 -16.56
N SER A 374 8.18 -29.28 -16.87
CA SER A 374 7.68 -29.76 -18.16
C SER A 374 6.28 -29.22 -18.46
N PHE A 375 5.43 -29.06 -17.43
CA PHE A 375 4.12 -28.46 -17.59
C PHE A 375 4.20 -26.97 -17.99
N GLU A 376 5.14 -26.21 -17.43
CA GLU A 376 5.31 -24.78 -17.77
C GLU A 376 5.82 -24.59 -19.21
N LEU A 377 6.76 -25.44 -19.64
CA LEU A 377 7.22 -25.46 -21.02
C LEU A 377 6.08 -25.81 -21.98
N PHE A 378 5.33 -26.88 -21.67
CA PHE A 378 4.14 -27.27 -22.42
C PHE A 378 3.13 -26.12 -22.54
N LEU A 379 2.82 -25.46 -21.42
CA LEU A 379 1.84 -24.37 -21.38
C LEU A 379 2.29 -23.18 -22.23
N SER A 380 3.60 -22.91 -22.26
CA SER A 380 4.20 -21.86 -23.09
C SER A 380 3.95 -22.12 -24.57
N PHE A 381 4.22 -23.34 -25.05
CA PHE A 381 3.94 -23.74 -26.43
C PHE A 381 2.45 -23.70 -26.76
N VAL A 382 1.59 -24.21 -25.88
CA VAL A 382 0.12 -24.19 -26.08
C VAL A 382 -0.40 -22.76 -26.16
N THR A 383 0.06 -21.89 -25.27
CA THR A 383 -0.32 -20.47 -25.26
C THR A 383 0.09 -19.79 -26.56
N LEU A 384 1.31 -20.07 -27.05
CA LEU A 384 1.78 -19.51 -28.31
C LEU A 384 0.99 -20.05 -29.51
N ALA A 385 0.72 -21.36 -29.53
CA ALA A 385 -0.11 -22.00 -30.55
C ALA A 385 -1.47 -21.30 -30.67
N TYR A 386 -2.15 -21.10 -29.54
CA TYR A 386 -3.45 -20.44 -29.51
C TYR A 386 -3.38 -18.98 -29.94
N ARG A 387 -2.39 -18.23 -29.43
CA ARG A 387 -2.23 -16.79 -29.70
C ARG A 387 -1.87 -16.51 -31.16
N GLN A 388 -0.94 -17.28 -31.74
CA GLN A 388 -0.47 -17.10 -33.11
C GLN A 388 -1.31 -17.89 -34.14
N SER A 389 -2.21 -18.76 -33.69
CA SER A 389 -2.97 -19.67 -34.57
C SER A 389 -2.06 -20.57 -35.41
N GLU A 390 -0.97 -21.06 -34.81
CA GLU A 390 0.00 -21.93 -35.48
C GLU A 390 0.05 -23.33 -34.85
N ALA A 391 -0.45 -24.33 -35.58
CA ALA A 391 -0.56 -25.71 -35.10
C ALA A 391 0.80 -26.39 -34.82
N LYS A 392 1.89 -25.88 -35.42
CA LYS A 392 3.24 -26.40 -35.22
C LYS A 392 3.68 -26.34 -33.74
N TYR A 393 3.29 -25.29 -33.02
CA TYR A 393 3.61 -25.15 -31.60
C TYR A 393 2.80 -26.12 -30.75
N LEU A 394 1.58 -26.48 -31.17
CA LEU A 394 0.79 -27.49 -30.49
C LEU A 394 1.42 -28.89 -30.64
N ALA A 395 1.95 -29.20 -31.81
CA ALA A 395 2.73 -30.43 -32.02
C ALA A 395 3.98 -30.46 -31.12
N GLN A 396 4.74 -29.36 -31.10
CA GLN A 396 5.92 -29.22 -30.21
C GLN A 396 5.55 -29.35 -28.72
N ALA A 397 4.40 -28.81 -28.30
CA ALA A 397 3.92 -28.96 -26.93
C ALA A 397 3.75 -30.44 -26.55
N LEU A 398 3.20 -31.26 -27.46
CA LEU A 398 2.99 -32.70 -27.23
C LEU A 398 4.30 -33.49 -27.22
N ASP A 399 5.27 -33.07 -28.03
CA ASP A 399 6.61 -33.68 -28.08
C ASP A 399 7.40 -33.43 -26.79
N CYS A 400 7.23 -32.26 -26.17
CA CYS A 400 7.87 -31.91 -24.90
C CYS A 400 7.20 -32.52 -23.66
N LEU A 401 6.01 -33.11 -23.81
CA LEU A 401 5.24 -33.60 -22.67
C LEU A 401 5.59 -35.04 -22.31
N ASP A 402 6.07 -35.26 -21.08
CA ASP A 402 6.32 -36.58 -20.52
C ASP A 402 5.03 -37.43 -20.54
N SER A 403 5.15 -38.73 -20.86
CA SER A 403 3.99 -39.63 -21.04
C SER A 403 3.07 -39.69 -19.81
N GLU A 404 3.65 -39.56 -18.62
CA GLU A 404 2.92 -39.56 -17.34
C GLU A 404 2.03 -38.33 -17.15
N LEU A 405 2.38 -37.19 -17.76
CA LEU A 405 1.63 -35.95 -17.67
C LEU A 405 0.48 -35.88 -18.68
N ARG A 406 0.42 -36.78 -19.67
CA ARG A 406 -0.60 -36.75 -20.74
C ARG A 406 -2.03 -36.91 -20.22
N SER A 407 -2.18 -37.55 -19.08
CA SER A 407 -3.47 -37.73 -18.38
C SER A 407 -3.73 -36.68 -17.29
N ASP A 408 -2.82 -35.73 -17.06
CA ASP A 408 -3.03 -34.65 -16.08
C ASP A 408 -4.18 -33.75 -16.55
N ILE A 409 -5.13 -33.48 -15.65
CA ILE A 409 -6.31 -32.67 -15.96
C ILE A 409 -5.95 -31.27 -16.47
N ARG A 410 -4.84 -30.68 -16.02
CA ARG A 410 -4.38 -29.36 -16.51
C ARG A 410 -3.94 -29.44 -17.96
N VAL A 411 -3.23 -30.50 -18.34
CA VAL A 411 -2.82 -30.76 -19.72
C VAL A 411 -4.04 -30.98 -20.60
N LEU A 412 -4.98 -31.82 -20.17
CA LEU A 412 -6.21 -32.08 -20.91
C LEU A 412 -7.04 -30.81 -21.13
N ARG A 413 -7.21 -29.97 -20.09
CA ARG A 413 -7.92 -28.70 -20.19
C ARG A 413 -7.24 -27.74 -21.17
N ALA A 414 -5.92 -27.61 -21.09
CA ALA A 414 -5.14 -26.78 -22.01
C ALA A 414 -5.32 -27.25 -23.46
N LEU A 415 -5.19 -28.57 -23.70
CA LEU A 415 -5.35 -29.15 -25.03
C LEU A 415 -6.78 -29.01 -25.57
N VAL A 416 -7.82 -29.24 -24.77
CA VAL A 416 -9.22 -29.10 -25.22
C VAL A 416 -9.48 -27.68 -25.74
N VAL A 417 -9.05 -26.65 -25.00
CA VAL A 417 -9.22 -25.26 -25.43
C VAL A 417 -8.28 -24.92 -26.59
N ALA A 418 -7.06 -25.45 -26.60
CA ALA A 418 -6.10 -25.21 -27.67
C ALA A 418 -6.53 -25.80 -29.01
N TYR A 419 -6.98 -27.06 -29.02
CA TYR A 419 -7.51 -27.72 -30.21
C TYR A 419 -8.70 -26.99 -30.78
N SER A 420 -9.52 -26.34 -29.95
CA SER A 420 -10.72 -25.65 -30.43
C SER A 420 -10.40 -24.51 -31.39
N LYS A 421 -9.16 -24.00 -31.36
CA LYS A 421 -8.66 -22.99 -32.28
C LYS A 421 -8.40 -23.53 -33.69
N PHE A 422 -8.15 -24.82 -33.83
CA PHE A 422 -7.71 -25.48 -35.07
C PHE A 422 -8.73 -26.50 -35.58
N ASP A 423 -9.22 -27.35 -34.67
CA ASP A 423 -10.24 -28.36 -34.91
C ASP A 423 -11.04 -28.63 -33.63
N ILE A 424 -12.28 -28.13 -33.61
CA ILE A 424 -13.22 -28.35 -32.50
C ILE A 424 -13.61 -29.84 -32.35
N THR A 425 -13.52 -30.63 -33.42
CA THR A 425 -13.81 -32.07 -33.38
C THR A 425 -12.73 -32.81 -32.58
N GLU A 426 -11.47 -32.39 -32.70
CA GLU A 426 -10.39 -32.95 -31.89
C GLU A 426 -10.55 -32.60 -30.40
N SER A 427 -11.02 -31.39 -30.08
CA SER A 427 -11.39 -31.04 -28.70
C SER A 427 -12.44 -31.99 -28.13
N LEU A 428 -13.50 -32.28 -28.89
CA LEU A 428 -14.57 -33.19 -28.48
C LEU A 428 -14.08 -34.64 -28.39
N SER A 429 -13.26 -35.08 -29.33
CA SER A 429 -12.61 -36.40 -29.34
C SER A 429 -11.75 -36.60 -28.09
N LEU A 430 -10.91 -35.62 -27.76
CA LEU A 430 -10.06 -35.63 -26.57
C LEU A 430 -10.89 -35.65 -25.29
N PHE A 431 -11.95 -34.85 -25.22
CA PHE A 431 -12.89 -34.85 -24.10
C PHE A 431 -13.53 -36.23 -23.90
N ASN A 432 -14.12 -36.81 -24.96
CA ASN A 432 -14.84 -38.08 -24.89
C ASN A 432 -13.93 -39.25 -24.47
N LYS A 433 -12.67 -39.24 -24.91
CA LYS A 433 -11.67 -40.24 -24.51
C LYS A 433 -11.35 -40.20 -23.00
N ASN A 434 -11.44 -39.03 -22.36
CA ASN A 434 -10.95 -38.81 -21.00
C ASN A 434 -12.05 -38.60 -19.95
N ILE A 435 -13.28 -38.29 -20.36
CA ILE A 435 -14.36 -37.95 -19.42
C ILE A 435 -14.71 -39.13 -18.49
N SER A 436 -14.69 -40.37 -18.98
CA SER A 436 -14.99 -41.55 -18.17
C SER A 436 -13.96 -41.78 -17.06
N GLY A 437 -12.69 -41.44 -17.30
CA GLY A 437 -11.61 -41.59 -16.31
C GLY A 437 -11.52 -40.47 -15.26
N THR A 438 -12.34 -39.43 -15.38
CA THR A 438 -12.31 -38.21 -14.53
C THR A 438 -13.58 -38.00 -13.70
N ARG A 439 -14.64 -38.80 -13.90
CA ARG A 439 -15.97 -38.67 -13.25
C ARG A 439 -15.95 -38.68 -11.72
N GLU A 440 -15.03 -39.41 -11.11
CA GLU A 440 -15.01 -39.63 -9.65
C GLU A 440 -13.75 -39.09 -8.97
N LYS A 441 -12.82 -38.51 -9.75
CA LYS A 441 -11.59 -37.93 -9.21
C LYS A 441 -11.86 -36.54 -8.66
N ARG A 442 -11.73 -36.38 -7.35
CA ARG A 442 -11.75 -35.07 -6.68
C ARG A 442 -10.38 -34.42 -6.78
N LEU A 443 -10.39 -33.10 -6.94
CA LEU A 443 -9.16 -32.32 -6.95
C LEU A 443 -8.66 -32.10 -5.51
N GLY A 444 -7.88 -33.05 -4.98
CA GLY A 444 -7.44 -33.03 -3.58
C GLY A 444 -8.64 -32.96 -2.62
N ASP A 445 -8.60 -32.01 -1.68
CA ASP A 445 -9.67 -31.76 -0.69
C ASP A 445 -10.80 -30.85 -1.22
N SER A 446 -10.75 -30.43 -2.50
CA SER A 446 -11.76 -29.54 -3.09
C SER A 446 -13.09 -30.25 -3.32
N ALA A 447 -14.19 -29.47 -3.26
CA ALA A 447 -15.52 -29.92 -3.66
C ALA A 447 -15.67 -30.08 -5.20
N LEU A 448 -14.64 -29.73 -5.97
CA LEU A 448 -14.65 -29.80 -7.43
C LEU A 448 -14.12 -31.15 -7.95
N PHE A 449 -14.83 -31.70 -8.93
CA PHE A 449 -14.41 -32.89 -9.67
C PHE A 449 -13.55 -32.51 -10.88
N GLU A 450 -12.60 -33.37 -11.24
CA GLU A 450 -11.82 -33.22 -12.48
C GLU A 450 -12.74 -33.20 -13.71
N SER A 451 -13.82 -34.00 -13.71
CA SER A 451 -14.83 -33.99 -14.76
C SER A 451 -15.50 -32.62 -14.94
N THR A 452 -15.76 -31.89 -13.85
CA THR A 452 -16.30 -30.52 -13.91
C THR A 452 -15.36 -29.58 -14.66
N LEU A 453 -14.06 -29.67 -14.37
CA LEU A 453 -13.06 -28.81 -15.00
C LEU A 453 -12.86 -29.15 -16.47
N LEU A 454 -12.98 -30.42 -16.84
CA LEU A 454 -12.92 -30.86 -18.23
C LEU A 454 -14.16 -30.43 -19.02
N VAL A 455 -15.35 -30.50 -18.41
CA VAL A 455 -16.59 -29.97 -19.01
C VAL A 455 -16.51 -28.45 -19.16
N GLU A 456 -15.99 -27.74 -18.15
CA GLU A 456 -15.76 -26.29 -18.21
C GLU A 456 -14.88 -25.91 -19.42
N ALA A 457 -13.75 -26.63 -19.61
CA ALA A 457 -12.86 -26.40 -20.75
C ALA A 457 -13.54 -26.65 -22.10
N LEU A 458 -14.35 -27.71 -22.23
CA LEU A 458 -15.06 -28.00 -23.47
C LEU A 458 -16.17 -26.96 -23.74
N VAL A 459 -16.91 -26.56 -22.72
CA VAL A 459 -17.91 -25.48 -22.84
C VAL A 459 -17.26 -24.20 -23.34
N LEU A 460 -16.12 -23.81 -22.76
CA LEU A 460 -15.36 -22.64 -23.22
C LEU A 460 -14.85 -22.81 -24.66
N ALA A 461 -14.41 -24.01 -25.05
CA ALA A 461 -13.95 -24.31 -26.41
C ALA A 461 -15.05 -24.10 -27.47
N TYR A 462 -16.29 -24.51 -27.19
CA TYR A 462 -17.42 -24.30 -28.11
C TYR A 462 -17.93 -22.87 -28.10
N LEU A 463 -17.97 -22.21 -26.92
CA LEU A 463 -18.28 -20.78 -26.84
C LEU A 463 -17.27 -19.93 -27.61
N ALA A 464 -15.98 -20.29 -27.55
CA ALA A 464 -14.93 -19.61 -28.31
C ALA A 464 -15.03 -19.77 -29.84
N ASN A 465 -15.79 -20.76 -30.30
CA ASN A 465 -16.13 -20.98 -31.70
C ASN A 465 -17.52 -20.45 -32.08
N GLY A 466 -18.21 -19.74 -31.19
CA GLY A 466 -19.53 -19.16 -31.43
C GLY A 466 -20.70 -20.16 -31.32
N ASP A 467 -20.45 -21.42 -30.94
CA ASP A 467 -21.49 -22.44 -30.83
C ASP A 467 -22.08 -22.51 -29.41
N ARG A 468 -22.91 -21.51 -29.12
CA ARG A 468 -23.58 -21.36 -27.81
C ARG A 468 -24.56 -22.49 -27.52
N GLU A 469 -25.30 -22.93 -28.53
CA GLU A 469 -26.33 -23.95 -28.35
C GLU A 469 -25.68 -25.30 -28.03
N PHE A 470 -24.61 -25.68 -28.73
CA PHE A 470 -23.91 -26.92 -28.41
C PHE A 470 -23.20 -26.86 -27.06
N ALA A 471 -22.61 -25.71 -26.70
CA ALA A 471 -22.05 -25.51 -25.35
C ALA A 471 -23.13 -25.73 -24.26
N ARG A 472 -24.35 -25.26 -24.49
CA ARG A 472 -25.50 -25.48 -23.59
C ARG A 472 -25.90 -26.95 -23.54
N VAL A 473 -25.94 -27.64 -24.67
CA VAL A 473 -26.22 -29.08 -24.75
C VAL A 473 -25.18 -29.88 -23.97
N ILE A 474 -23.89 -29.56 -24.09
CA ILE A 474 -22.81 -30.21 -23.32
C ILE A 474 -23.06 -30.03 -21.82
N PHE A 475 -23.35 -28.80 -21.39
CA PHE A 475 -23.59 -28.50 -19.98
C PHE A 475 -24.83 -29.22 -19.43
N GLU A 476 -25.98 -29.09 -20.09
CA GLU A 476 -27.24 -29.71 -19.66
C GLU A 476 -27.17 -31.24 -19.72
N GLY A 477 -26.53 -31.79 -20.76
CA GLY A 477 -26.26 -33.21 -20.91
C GLY A 477 -25.39 -33.74 -19.78
N SER A 478 -24.31 -33.04 -19.44
CA SER A 478 -23.39 -33.43 -18.35
C SER A 478 -24.09 -33.42 -16.99
N VAL A 479 -25.00 -32.47 -16.75
CA VAL A 479 -25.82 -32.42 -15.52
C VAL A 479 -26.83 -33.58 -15.49
N ARG A 480 -27.51 -33.85 -16.61
CA ARG A 480 -28.50 -34.93 -16.73
C ARG A 480 -27.88 -36.30 -16.50
N GLU A 481 -26.73 -36.55 -17.12
CA GLU A 481 -25.96 -37.79 -17.01
C GLU A 481 -25.15 -37.88 -15.71
N LYS A 482 -25.27 -36.89 -14.81
CA LYS A 482 -24.58 -36.82 -13.52
C LYS A 482 -23.05 -36.99 -13.64
N VAL A 483 -22.45 -36.45 -14.71
CA VAL A 483 -20.99 -36.45 -14.93
C VAL A 483 -20.25 -35.72 -13.80
N PHE A 484 -20.92 -34.74 -13.20
CA PHE A 484 -20.56 -34.10 -11.94
C PHE A 484 -21.85 -33.80 -11.16
N THR A 485 -21.73 -33.61 -9.84
CA THR A 485 -22.85 -33.28 -8.97
C THR A 485 -22.49 -32.14 -8.01
N GLY A 486 -23.50 -31.48 -7.44
CA GLY A 486 -23.32 -30.42 -6.45
C GLY A 486 -23.35 -29.00 -7.05
N GLU A 487 -23.88 -28.07 -6.24
CA GLU A 487 -24.13 -26.69 -6.64
C GLU A 487 -22.85 -25.92 -7.01
N ALA A 488 -21.74 -26.17 -6.31
CA ALA A 488 -20.45 -25.54 -6.59
C ALA A 488 -19.93 -25.86 -8.01
N ASN A 489 -20.04 -27.13 -8.44
CA ASN A 489 -19.63 -27.57 -9.78
C ASN A 489 -20.48 -26.92 -10.87
N ILE A 490 -21.80 -26.87 -10.65
CA ILE A 490 -22.75 -26.20 -11.55
C ILE A 490 -22.45 -24.70 -11.65
N LYS A 491 -22.23 -24.02 -10.51
CA LYS A 491 -21.93 -22.60 -10.45
C LYS A 491 -20.64 -22.26 -11.18
N LYS A 492 -19.61 -23.11 -11.08
CA LYS A 492 -18.33 -22.96 -11.77
C LYS A 492 -18.51 -22.90 -13.29
N ILE A 493 -19.20 -23.87 -13.89
CA ILE A 493 -19.43 -23.88 -15.35
C ILE A 493 -20.36 -22.72 -15.76
N LYS A 494 -21.41 -22.42 -14.98
CA LYS A 494 -22.29 -21.27 -15.25
C LYS A 494 -21.53 -19.95 -15.30
N SER A 495 -20.48 -19.78 -14.50
CA SER A 495 -19.68 -18.55 -14.53
C SER A 495 -19.00 -18.31 -15.89
N VAL A 496 -18.70 -19.37 -16.65
CA VAL A 496 -18.18 -19.25 -18.02
C VAL A 496 -19.25 -18.68 -18.97
N PHE A 497 -20.49 -19.15 -18.85
CA PHE A 497 -21.61 -18.59 -19.62
C PHE A 497 -21.90 -17.14 -19.25
N THR A 498 -21.79 -16.77 -17.97
CA THR A 498 -21.92 -15.37 -17.53
C THR A 498 -20.82 -14.51 -18.14
N ALA A 499 -19.56 -14.92 -18.01
CA ALA A 499 -18.43 -14.19 -18.58
C ALA A 499 -18.52 -14.04 -20.10
N TYR A 500 -19.06 -15.04 -20.81
CA TYR A 500 -19.35 -14.94 -22.24
C TYR A 500 -20.53 -13.99 -22.53
N GLY A 501 -21.60 -14.08 -21.73
CA GLY A 501 -22.80 -13.24 -21.87
C GLY A 501 -22.51 -11.75 -21.69
N ASP A 502 -21.63 -11.41 -20.74
CA ASP A 502 -21.18 -10.04 -20.47
C ASP A 502 -20.42 -9.41 -21.66
N LEU A 503 -19.95 -10.23 -22.61
CA LEU A 503 -19.22 -9.78 -23.80
C LEU A 503 -20.11 -9.54 -25.01
N LEU A 504 -21.36 -10.01 -25.03
CA LEU A 504 -22.22 -10.03 -26.23
C LEU A 504 -22.45 -8.65 -26.85
N ASP A 505 -22.45 -7.60 -26.03
CA ASP A 505 -22.65 -6.22 -26.47
C ASP A 505 -21.32 -5.47 -26.75
N ASP A 506 -20.17 -6.14 -26.64
CA ASP A 506 -18.85 -5.53 -26.88
C ASP A 506 -18.56 -5.46 -28.39
N PRO A 507 -18.14 -4.30 -28.94
CA PRO A 507 -17.83 -4.14 -30.35
C PRO A 507 -16.70 -5.06 -30.84
N ASP A 508 -15.81 -5.52 -29.95
CA ASP A 508 -14.70 -6.43 -30.24
C ASP A 508 -14.99 -7.86 -29.73
N PHE A 509 -16.27 -8.28 -29.73
CA PHE A 509 -16.75 -9.56 -29.21
C PHE A 509 -15.85 -10.77 -29.56
N ASP A 510 -15.57 -11.00 -30.85
CA ASP A 510 -14.78 -12.15 -31.30
C ASP A 510 -13.36 -12.16 -30.72
N LEU A 511 -12.74 -10.99 -30.58
CA LEU A 511 -11.42 -10.84 -30.00
C LEU A 511 -11.47 -11.06 -28.48
N ARG A 512 -12.49 -10.51 -27.82
CA ARG A 512 -12.71 -10.65 -26.37
C ARG A 512 -12.93 -12.10 -25.95
N VAL A 513 -13.73 -12.85 -26.72
CA VAL A 513 -14.00 -14.27 -26.45
C VAL A 513 -12.75 -15.11 -26.68
N LYS A 514 -11.96 -14.84 -27.72
CA LYS A 514 -10.64 -15.48 -27.90
C LYS A 514 -9.69 -15.16 -26.73
N ASN A 515 -9.71 -13.93 -26.24
CA ASN A 515 -8.93 -13.53 -25.06
C ASN A 515 -9.43 -14.21 -23.77
N LEU A 516 -10.73 -14.50 -23.65
CA LEU A 516 -11.28 -15.28 -22.53
C LEU A 516 -10.71 -16.71 -22.53
N ALA A 517 -10.67 -17.37 -23.69
CA ALA A 517 -10.07 -18.70 -23.85
C ALA A 517 -8.54 -18.69 -23.62
N LEU A 518 -7.84 -17.68 -24.16
CA LEU A 518 -6.39 -17.52 -23.92
C LEU A 518 -6.10 -17.28 -22.43
N ARG A 519 -6.90 -16.45 -21.76
CA ARG A 519 -6.77 -16.21 -20.32
C ARG A 519 -7.02 -17.46 -19.50
N TYR A 520 -7.99 -18.28 -19.89
CA TYR A 520 -8.23 -19.59 -19.27
C TYR A 520 -6.98 -20.48 -19.32
N ILE A 521 -6.34 -20.57 -20.50
CA ILE A 521 -5.09 -21.33 -20.67
C ILE A 521 -4.00 -20.76 -19.75
N LEU A 522 -3.81 -19.44 -19.72
CA LEU A 522 -2.80 -18.77 -18.89
C LEU A 522 -2.97 -18.98 -17.37
N GLU A 523 -4.18 -19.29 -16.92
CA GLU A 523 -4.54 -19.47 -15.50
C GLU A 523 -4.51 -20.95 -15.04
N LEU A 524 -4.21 -21.91 -15.93
CA LEU A 524 -4.02 -23.34 -15.60
C LEU A 524 -2.74 -23.60 -14.79
#